data_AF-A0A7W7U4S9-F1
#
_entry.id   AF-A0A7W7U4S9-F1
#
_cell.length_a   1.000
_cell.length_b   1.000
_cell.length_c   1.000
_cell.angle_alpha   90.00
_cell.angle_beta   90.00
_cell.angle_gamma   90.00
#
_symmetry.space_group_name_H-M   'P 1'
#
loop_
_entity.id
_entity.type
_entity.pdbx_description
1 polymer ?
#
loop_
_entity_poly.entity_id
_entity_poly.type
_entity_poly.pdbx_seq_one_letter_code
_entity_poly.pdbx_strand_id
1 'polypeptide(L)'
;MRVKVLETGSTYYNYGIVALAADEEVKGGLALHLLETGSAVEPLDAAAKAWRPAADDPAEPEDPAEEELEAPADDELDIDATAADILSWVGDDPDRAEEALAAENAKDKPRSTLVKQLERLAGGGEE
;
A
#
# COMPACT_ATOMS: atom_id res chain seq x y z
N MET A 1 -13.44 13.22 22.95
CA MET A 1 -14.08 13.04 21.64
C MET A 1 -15.58 12.96 21.83
N ARG A 2 -16.30 13.83 21.13
CA ARG A 2 -17.73 14.07 21.21
C ARG A 2 -18.27 14.39 19.83
N VAL A 3 -19.36 13.73 19.47
CA VAL A 3 -20.07 13.96 18.22
C VAL A 3 -21.57 14.06 18.48
N LYS A 4 -22.28 14.74 17.60
CA LYS A 4 -23.73 14.86 17.61
C LYS A 4 -24.30 14.03 16.47
N VAL A 5 -25.24 13.15 16.76
CA VAL A 5 -25.90 12.35 15.72
C VAL A 5 -26.83 13.25 14.90
N LEU A 6 -26.73 13.20 13.58
CA LEU A 6 -27.58 13.98 12.67
C LEU A 6 -28.85 13.23 12.27
N GLU A 7 -28.77 11.90 12.18
CA GLU A 7 -29.88 11.04 11.75
C GLU A 7 -30.10 9.89 12.73
N THR A 8 -31.38 9.60 13.03
CA THR A 8 -31.74 8.45 13.85
C THR A 8 -31.33 7.15 13.16
N GLY A 9 -30.66 6.27 13.88
CA GLY A 9 -30.15 5.02 13.31
C GLY A 9 -29.71 4.03 14.37
N SER A 10 -28.99 3.01 13.93
CA SER A 10 -28.33 2.07 14.83
C SER A 10 -26.96 1.70 14.28
N THR A 11 -26.02 1.45 15.18
CA THR A 11 -24.69 0.96 14.83
C THR A 11 -24.34 -0.28 15.65
N TYR A 12 -23.45 -1.11 15.12
CA TYR A 12 -22.93 -2.25 15.84
C TYR A 12 -21.66 -1.85 16.59
N TYR A 13 -21.73 -1.79 17.91
CA TYR A 13 -20.61 -1.39 18.76
C TYR A 13 -20.50 -2.29 19.98
N ASN A 14 -19.28 -2.73 20.28
CA ASN A 14 -18.96 -3.55 21.46
C ASN A 14 -19.87 -4.78 21.61
N TYR A 15 -19.98 -5.56 20.52
CA TYR A 15 -20.77 -6.78 20.42
C TYR A 15 -22.30 -6.61 20.55
N GLY A 16 -22.81 -5.39 20.43
CA GLY A 16 -24.25 -5.10 20.50
C GLY A 16 -24.70 -4.05 19.48
N ILE A 17 -26.01 -4.00 19.26
CA ILE A 17 -26.64 -2.93 18.46
C ILE A 17 -26.96 -1.78 19.41
N VAL A 18 -26.41 -0.60 19.13
CA VAL A 18 -26.68 0.64 19.85
C VAL A 18 -27.63 1.48 19.01
N ALA A 19 -28.79 1.80 19.56
CA ALA A 19 -29.72 2.75 18.95
C ALA A 19 -29.23 4.19 19.18
N LEU A 20 -29.34 5.02 18.16
CA LEU A 20 -28.91 6.42 18.14
C LEU A 20 -30.11 7.28 17.77
N ALA A 21 -30.41 8.29 18.58
CA ALA A 21 -31.40 9.29 18.24
C ALA A 21 -30.75 10.46 17.48
N ALA A 22 -31.48 11.07 16.55
CA ALA A 22 -31.10 12.36 16.00
C ALA A 22 -30.91 13.40 17.12
N ASP A 23 -29.93 14.29 16.94
CA ASP A 23 -29.48 15.30 17.90
C ASP A 23 -28.83 14.75 19.20
N GLU A 24 -28.64 13.44 19.33
CA GLU A 24 -28.01 12.84 20.52
C GLU A 24 -26.49 13.12 20.58
N GLU A 25 -26.00 13.55 21.75
CA GLU A 25 -24.56 13.73 21.99
C GLU A 25 -23.91 12.41 22.45
N VAL A 26 -23.02 11.89 21.63
CA VAL A 26 -22.27 10.66 21.88
C VAL A 26 -20.82 11.00 22.27
N LYS A 27 -20.25 10.24 23.21
CA LYS A 27 -18.94 10.50 23.82
C LYS A 27 -18.03 9.27 23.79
N GLY A 28 -16.73 9.52 23.81
CA GLY A 28 -15.72 8.48 24.03
C GLY A 28 -15.53 7.56 22.82
N GLY A 29 -15.36 6.25 23.07
CA GLY A 29 -15.08 5.25 22.04
C GLY A 29 -16.21 5.08 21.02
N LEU A 30 -17.47 5.24 21.43
CA LEU A 30 -18.60 5.21 20.50
C LEU A 30 -18.56 6.42 19.54
N ALA A 31 -18.15 7.60 20.02
CA ALA A 31 -18.01 8.78 19.17
C ALA A 31 -16.90 8.62 18.13
N LEU A 32 -15.79 7.98 18.50
CA LEU A 32 -14.71 7.62 17.57
C LEU A 32 -15.21 6.62 16.52
N HIS A 33 -15.89 5.56 16.96
CA HIS A 33 -16.43 4.55 16.06
C HIS A 33 -17.43 5.11 15.03
N LEU A 34 -18.28 6.06 15.46
CA LEU A 34 -19.21 6.74 14.54
C LEU A 34 -18.48 7.57 13.47
N LEU A 35 -17.37 8.21 13.83
CA LEU A 35 -16.51 8.91 12.87
C LEU A 35 -15.81 7.92 11.93
N GLU A 36 -15.25 6.83 12.46
CA GLU A 36 -14.56 5.77 11.70
C GLU A 36 -15.45 5.08 10.66
N THR A 37 -16.71 4.84 11.03
CA THR A 37 -17.68 4.16 10.16
C THR A 37 -18.36 5.08 9.14
N GLY A 38 -18.04 6.37 9.14
CA GLY A 38 -18.68 7.35 8.26
C GLY A 38 -20.16 7.57 8.58
N SER A 39 -20.56 7.38 9.84
CA SER A 39 -21.94 7.65 10.27
C SER A 39 -22.28 9.14 10.15
N ALA A 40 -23.56 9.48 9.97
CA ALA A 40 -24.04 10.85 9.89
C ALA A 40 -23.94 11.57 11.25
N VAL A 41 -22.75 12.05 11.60
CA VAL A 41 -22.45 12.72 12.87
C VAL A 41 -21.68 14.03 12.69
N GLU A 42 -21.95 15.01 13.54
CA GLU A 42 -21.27 16.31 13.59
C GLU A 42 -20.22 16.36 14.72
N PRO A 43 -18.95 16.70 14.44
CA PRO A 43 -17.91 16.84 15.46
C PRO A 43 -18.14 18.03 16.42
N LEU A 44 -18.32 17.77 17.71
CA LEU A 44 -18.57 18.82 18.71
C LEU A 44 -17.31 19.36 19.40
N ASP A 45 -16.27 18.54 19.55
CA ASP A 45 -15.02 18.95 20.22
C ASP A 45 -13.81 19.01 19.27
N ALA A 46 -12.74 19.67 19.73
CA ALA A 46 -11.53 19.88 18.94
C ALA A 46 -10.85 18.57 18.51
N ALA A 47 -10.89 17.53 19.34
CA ALA A 47 -10.35 16.22 18.97
C ALA A 47 -11.20 15.55 17.89
N ALA A 48 -12.52 15.67 17.94
CA ALA A 48 -13.42 15.18 16.89
C ALA A 48 -13.24 15.95 15.58
N LYS A 49 -13.04 17.28 15.63
CA LYS A 49 -12.81 18.11 14.44
C LYS A 49 -11.46 17.86 13.78
N ALA A 50 -10.44 17.60 14.60
CA ALA A 50 -9.10 17.23 14.16
C ALA A 50 -9.00 15.77 13.71
N TRP A 51 -9.99 14.94 14.06
CA TRP A 51 -10.03 13.57 13.59
C TRP A 51 -10.17 13.55 12.06
N ARG A 52 -9.32 12.76 11.45
CA ARG A 52 -9.40 12.37 10.06
C ARG A 52 -9.42 10.85 10.09
N PRO A 53 -10.23 10.19 9.23
CA PRO A 53 -9.94 8.80 8.97
C PRO A 53 -8.46 8.75 8.58
N ALA A 54 -7.68 7.84 9.17
CA ALA A 54 -6.51 7.38 8.43
C ALA A 54 -7.09 7.03 7.08
N ALA A 55 -6.64 7.71 6.02
CA ALA A 55 -7.11 7.40 4.69
C ALA A 55 -7.10 5.87 4.64
N ASP A 56 -8.28 5.30 4.37
CA ASP A 56 -8.27 4.11 3.55
C ASP A 56 -7.53 4.65 2.34
N ASP A 57 -6.19 4.51 2.35
CA ASP A 57 -5.48 4.11 1.18
C ASP A 57 -6.41 3.00 0.68
N PRO A 58 -7.19 3.23 -0.40
CA PRO A 58 -7.20 2.14 -1.34
C PRO A 58 -5.74 1.71 -1.43
N ALA A 59 -5.46 0.44 -1.59
CA ALA A 59 -4.34 0.18 -2.47
C ALA A 59 -4.67 0.93 -3.78
N GLU A 60 -4.34 2.23 -3.86
CA GLU A 60 -3.60 2.77 -4.97
C GLU A 60 -2.57 1.66 -5.21
N PRO A 61 -2.51 1.10 -6.43
CA PRO A 61 -1.34 0.31 -6.76
C PRO A 61 -0.17 1.13 -6.27
N GLU A 62 0.72 0.51 -5.50
CA GLU A 62 1.99 1.11 -5.14
C GLU A 62 2.61 1.57 -6.47
N ASP A 63 2.33 2.81 -6.89
CA ASP A 63 3.20 3.58 -7.73
C ASP A 63 4.40 3.74 -6.79
N PRO A 64 5.45 2.93 -6.99
CA PRO A 64 6.61 3.05 -6.15
C PRO A 64 7.02 4.50 -6.23
N ALA A 65 7.37 5.03 -5.06
CA ALA A 65 7.97 6.32 -4.90
C ALA A 65 8.80 6.67 -6.14
N GLU A 66 8.48 7.82 -6.70
CA GLU A 66 9.38 8.72 -7.39
C GLU A 66 10.61 8.95 -6.47
N GLU A 67 11.41 7.92 -6.23
CA GLU A 67 12.81 8.01 -5.86
C GLU A 67 13.53 8.34 -7.16
N GLU A 68 13.74 9.64 -7.35
CA GLU A 68 14.75 10.22 -8.20
C GLU A 68 14.83 9.67 -9.63
N LEU A 69 14.20 10.43 -10.52
CA LEU A 69 14.70 10.63 -11.88
C LEU A 69 16.14 11.19 -11.84
N GLU A 70 17.11 10.40 -11.40
CA GLU A 70 18.47 10.48 -11.91
C GLU A 70 18.64 9.29 -12.87
N ALA A 71 18.19 9.51 -14.11
CA ALA A 71 18.88 8.90 -15.22
C ALA A 71 20.38 9.24 -15.05
N PRO A 72 21.22 8.22 -15.06
CA PRO A 72 21.85 7.92 -16.32
C PRO A 72 21.20 6.65 -16.87
N ALA A 73 20.68 6.71 -18.10
CA ALA A 73 21.24 5.89 -19.17
C ALA A 73 22.72 5.50 -19.00
N ASP A 74 23.07 4.80 -17.92
CA ASP A 74 24.23 3.94 -17.90
C ASP A 74 23.70 2.56 -18.31
N ASP A 75 24.23 2.04 -19.42
CA ASP A 75 23.94 0.71 -19.95
C ASP A 75 24.48 -0.40 -19.02
N GLU A 76 24.73 -0.09 -17.74
CA GLU A 76 25.40 -0.92 -16.76
C GLU A 76 24.39 -1.53 -15.79
N LEU A 77 24.57 -2.83 -15.51
CA LEU A 77 23.73 -3.60 -14.59
C LEU A 77 23.98 -3.19 -13.13
N ASP A 78 22.96 -2.62 -12.48
CA ASP A 78 22.92 -2.48 -11.01
C ASP A 78 22.24 -3.69 -10.36
N ILE A 79 23.04 -4.65 -9.90
CA ILE A 79 22.55 -5.88 -9.27
C ILE A 79 22.00 -5.67 -7.85
N ASP A 80 22.28 -4.53 -7.21
CA ASP A 80 21.78 -4.22 -5.87
C ASP A 80 20.40 -3.54 -5.88
N ALA A 81 19.98 -3.03 -7.03
CA ALA A 81 18.64 -2.49 -7.29
C ALA A 81 17.50 -3.48 -7.00
N THR A 82 16.26 -3.01 -7.09
CA THR A 82 15.10 -3.88 -6.86
C THR A 82 14.99 -4.94 -7.97
N ALA A 83 14.31 -6.06 -7.68
CA ALA A 83 14.06 -7.07 -8.70
C ALA A 83 13.27 -6.49 -9.90
N ALA A 84 12.40 -5.50 -9.65
CA ALA A 84 11.64 -4.84 -10.71
C ALA A 84 12.56 -3.98 -11.61
N ASP A 85 13.48 -3.22 -11.02
CA ASP A 85 14.46 -2.42 -11.78
C ASP A 85 15.37 -3.30 -12.63
N ILE A 86 15.89 -4.40 -12.06
CA ILE A 86 16.74 -5.34 -12.78
C ILE A 86 15.98 -5.97 -13.95
N LEU A 87 14.73 -6.40 -13.74
CA LEU A 87 13.91 -6.95 -14.82
C LEU A 87 13.51 -5.90 -15.86
N SER A 88 13.34 -4.64 -15.46
CA SER A 88 13.07 -3.53 -16.38
C SER A 88 14.30 -3.21 -17.24
N TRP A 89 15.50 -3.26 -16.66
CA TRP A 89 16.77 -3.09 -17.39
C TRP A 89 17.05 -4.25 -18.36
N VAL A 90 16.78 -5.49 -17.95
CA VAL A 90 16.88 -6.69 -18.80
C VAL A 90 15.87 -6.60 -19.96
N GLY A 91 14.63 -6.20 -19.67
CA GLY A 91 13.55 -6.16 -20.66
C GLY A 91 13.30 -7.55 -21.26
N ASP A 92 13.38 -7.64 -22.58
CA ASP A 92 13.22 -8.87 -23.36
C ASP A 92 14.56 -9.38 -23.94
N ASP A 93 15.70 -8.81 -23.53
CA ASP A 93 17.03 -9.20 -24.03
C ASP A 93 17.59 -10.41 -23.26
N PRO A 94 17.72 -11.59 -23.90
CA PRO A 94 18.22 -12.79 -23.22
C PRO A 94 19.69 -12.64 -22.78
N ASP A 95 20.52 -11.95 -23.57
CA ASP A 95 21.92 -11.67 -23.22
C ASP A 95 22.02 -10.85 -21.92
N ARG A 96 21.14 -9.86 -21.72
CA ARG A 96 21.06 -9.07 -20.47
C ARG A 96 20.53 -9.90 -19.31
N ALA A 97 19.60 -10.81 -19.57
CA ALA A 97 19.08 -11.72 -18.56
C ALA A 97 20.17 -12.68 -18.04
N GLU A 98 21.04 -13.19 -18.91
CA GLU A 98 22.19 -14.01 -18.53
C GLU A 98 23.20 -13.24 -17.67
N GLU A 99 23.48 -11.98 -18.03
CA GLU A 99 24.36 -11.10 -17.25
C GLU A 99 23.82 -10.85 -15.84
N ALA A 100 22.54 -10.47 -15.73
CA ALA A 100 21.86 -10.27 -14.46
C ALA A 100 21.80 -11.56 -13.62
N LEU A 101 21.58 -12.71 -14.27
CA LEU A 101 21.53 -14.01 -13.61
C LEU A 101 22.89 -14.40 -13.03
N ALA A 102 23.98 -14.16 -13.77
CA ALA A 102 25.34 -14.42 -13.30
C ALA A 102 25.70 -13.52 -12.11
N ALA A 103 25.35 -12.24 -12.18
CA ALA A 103 25.59 -11.29 -11.10
C ALA A 103 24.79 -11.64 -9.83
N GLU A 104 23.52 -12.02 -9.95
CA GLU A 104 22.68 -12.39 -8.81
C GLU A 104 23.18 -13.67 -8.13
N ASN A 105 23.61 -14.68 -8.91
CA ASN A 105 24.16 -15.92 -8.38
C ASN A 105 25.55 -15.74 -7.71
N ALA A 106 26.27 -14.67 -8.05
CA ALA A 106 27.53 -14.34 -7.39
C ALA A 106 27.34 -13.76 -5.97
N LYS A 107 26.11 -13.39 -5.59
CA LYS A 107 25.80 -12.86 -4.26
C LYS A 107 25.80 -13.97 -3.21
N ASP A 108 26.12 -13.60 -1.97
CA ASP A 108 26.06 -14.51 -0.80
C ASP A 108 24.63 -15.03 -0.56
N LYS A 109 23.62 -14.22 -0.90
CA LYS A 109 22.19 -14.53 -0.74
C LYS A 109 21.44 -14.20 -2.02
N PRO A 110 21.49 -15.07 -3.05
CA PRO A 110 20.73 -14.87 -4.27
C PRO A 110 19.23 -14.87 -3.96
N ARG A 111 18.53 -13.88 -4.49
CA ARG A 111 17.08 -13.75 -4.42
C ARG A 111 16.47 -14.80 -5.34
N SER A 112 16.00 -15.90 -4.75
CA SER A 112 15.46 -17.04 -5.51
C SER A 112 14.30 -16.68 -6.46
N THR A 113 13.54 -15.63 -6.16
CA THR A 113 12.48 -15.13 -7.04
C THR A 113 13.04 -14.45 -8.29
N LEU A 114 14.04 -13.58 -8.12
CA LEU A 114 14.70 -12.87 -9.22
C LEU A 114 15.46 -13.85 -10.12
N VAL A 115 16.21 -14.79 -9.53
CA VAL A 115 16.90 -15.86 -10.27
C VAL A 115 15.93 -16.62 -11.18
N LYS A 116 14.77 -17.05 -10.68
CA LYS A 116 13.76 -17.75 -11.49
C LYS A 116 13.20 -16.91 -12.64
N GLN A 117 13.03 -15.61 -12.44
CA GLN A 117 12.52 -14.71 -13.47
C GLN A 117 13.58 -14.48 -14.56
N LEU A 118 14.84 -14.30 -14.16
CA LEU A 118 15.97 -14.16 -15.09
C LEU A 118 16.23 -15.46 -15.87
N GLU A 119 16.16 -16.63 -15.24
CA GLU A 119 16.25 -17.93 -15.93
C GLU A 119 15.17 -18.08 -17.02
N ARG A 120 13.96 -17.58 -16.77
CA ARG A 120 12.86 -17.61 -17.75
C ARG A 120 13.13 -16.67 -18.94
N LEU A 121 13.77 -15.53 -18.70
CA LEU A 121 14.11 -14.55 -19.75
C LEU A 121 15.33 -15.01 -20.57
N ALA A 122 16.38 -15.50 -19.90
CA ALA A 122 17.59 -16.03 -20.53
C ALA A 122 17.33 -17.32 -21.33
N GLY A 123 16.45 -18.18 -20.84
CA GLY A 123 16.09 -19.43 -21.51
C GLY A 123 15.13 -19.28 -22.68
N GLY A 124 14.51 -18.10 -22.85
CA GLY A 124 13.39 -17.91 -23.76
C GLY A 124 12.17 -18.72 -23.32
N GLY A 125 11.02 -18.07 -23.14
CA GLY A 125 9.76 -18.78 -22.86
C GLY A 125 9.39 -19.76 -23.96
N GLU A 126 9.86 -21.00 -23.85
CA GLU A 126 9.36 -22.15 -24.60
C GLU A 126 8.19 -22.76 -23.82
N GLU A 127 6.96 -22.40 -24.23
CA GLU A 127 5.83 -23.34 -24.25
C GLU A 127 5.88 -24.18 -25.53
#